data_AF-A0A2A4RQ79-F1
#
_entry.id   AF-A0A2A4RQ79-F1
#
_cell.length_a   1.000
_cell.length_b   1.000
_cell.length_c   1.000
_cell.angle_alpha   90.00
_cell.angle_beta   90.00
_cell.angle_gamma   90.00
#
_symmetry.space_group_name_H-M   'P 1'
#
loop_
_entity.id
_entity.type
_entity.pdbx_description
1 polymer ?
#
loop_
_entity_poly.entity_id
_entity_poly.type
_entity_poly.pdbx_seq_one_letter_code
_entity_poly.pdbx_strand_id
1 'polypeptide(L)'
;MQTIHSYWAYLVLVTLILATINAFSGVASKREFKAKDLRLSLFTLIFAHIQLLIGFAWYFMSPWYKALKENGIGSLDAHQRLLAVEHPLMMIIAIALITIGWVRHKKKNEDAKKFITIGLFYGIALLIVLSRIPWSTWFD
;
A
#
# COMPACT_ATOMS: atom_id res chain seq x y z
N MET A 1 19.37 2.16 3.86
CA MET A 1 18.09 2.50 3.20
C MET A 1 17.09 1.36 3.24
N GLN A 2 17.48 0.12 2.92
CA GLN A 2 16.61 -1.07 3.04
C GLN A 2 15.92 -1.19 4.41
N THR A 3 16.68 -1.10 5.51
CA THR A 3 16.15 -1.21 6.87
C THR A 3 15.04 -0.18 7.11
N ILE A 4 15.30 1.09 6.80
CA ILE A 4 14.32 2.18 6.94
C ILE A 4 13.05 1.89 6.11
N HIS A 5 13.23 1.43 4.87
CA HIS A 5 12.11 1.06 3.99
C HIS A 5 11.27 -0.08 4.56
N SER A 6 11.90 -1.15 5.09
CA SER A 6 11.19 -2.30 5.66
C SER A 6 10.45 -1.94 6.96
N TYR A 7 11.09 -1.21 7.88
CA TYR A 7 10.45 -0.79 9.13
C TYR A 7 9.24 0.13 8.87
N TRP A 8 9.36 1.06 7.92
CA TRP A 8 8.23 1.91 7.54
C TRP A 8 7.13 1.14 6.80
N ALA A 9 7.50 0.12 6.02
CA ALA A 9 6.54 -0.77 5.37
C ALA A 9 5.64 -1.50 6.37
N TYR A 10 6.19 -1.96 7.50
CA TYR A 10 5.39 -2.57 8.58
C TYR A 10 4.33 -1.60 9.12
N LEU A 11 4.70 -0.33 9.33
CA LEU A 11 3.75 0.71 9.76
C LEU A 11 2.64 0.93 8.73
N VAL A 12 2.97 1.00 7.44
CA VAL A 12 1.99 1.12 6.35
C VAL A 12 1.07 -0.10 6.32
N LEU A 13 1.62 -1.31 6.42
CA LEU A 13 0.85 -2.54 6.36
C LEU A 13 -0.15 -2.61 7.52
N VAL A 14 0.31 -2.34 8.75
CA VAL A 14 -0.56 -2.34 9.94
C VAL A 14 -1.68 -1.29 9.79
N THR A 15 -1.34 -0.05 9.41
CA THR A 15 -2.36 0.99 9.26
C THR A 15 -3.35 0.71 8.14
N LEU A 16 -2.90 0.14 7.02
CA LEU A 16 -3.76 -0.28 5.91
C LEU A 16 -4.72 -1.40 6.31
N ILE A 17 -4.24 -2.41 7.06
CA ILE A 17 -5.08 -3.47 7.63
C ILE A 17 -6.13 -2.87 8.56
N LEU A 18 -5.71 -2.03 9.51
CA LEU A 18 -6.61 -1.40 10.48
C LEU A 18 -7.66 -0.53 9.80
N ALA A 19 -7.27 0.29 8.82
CA ALA A 19 -8.19 1.13 8.06
C ALA A 19 -9.21 0.30 7.27
N THR A 20 -8.77 -0.80 6.66
CA THR A 20 -9.62 -1.73 5.91
C THR A 20 -10.64 -2.40 6.82
N ILE A 21 -10.19 -3.00 7.93
CA ILE A 21 -11.06 -3.65 8.92
C ILE A 21 -12.04 -2.64 9.52
N ASN A 22 -11.56 -1.46 9.91
CA ASN A 22 -12.40 -0.40 10.46
C ASN A 22 -13.50 0.01 9.48
N ALA A 23 -13.18 0.10 8.18
CA ALA A 23 -14.14 0.46 7.16
C ALA A 23 -15.24 -0.59 6.99
N PHE A 24 -14.89 -1.86 6.84
CA PHE A 24 -15.89 -2.93 6.71
C PHE A 24 -16.72 -3.12 8.00
N SER A 25 -16.09 -3.01 9.17
CA SER A 25 -16.79 -3.01 10.46
C SER A 25 -17.77 -1.83 10.57
N GLY A 26 -17.37 -0.64 10.12
CA GLY A 26 -18.24 0.54 10.06
C GLY A 26 -19.50 0.33 9.24
N VAL A 27 -19.37 -0.32 8.07
CA VAL A 27 -20.53 -0.71 7.23
C VAL A 27 -21.40 -1.74 7.94
N ALA A 28 -20.82 -2.84 8.44
CA ALA A 28 -21.55 -3.95 9.05
C ALA A 28 -22.35 -3.53 10.28
N SER A 29 -21.76 -2.64 11.09
CA SER A 29 -22.38 -2.08 12.30
C SER A 29 -23.30 -0.88 12.05
N LYS A 30 -23.44 -0.42 10.80
CA LYS A 30 -24.20 0.80 10.42
C LYS A 30 -23.78 2.02 11.24
N ARG A 31 -22.48 2.13 11.55
CA ARG A 31 -21.93 3.19 12.39
C ARG A 31 -21.87 4.52 11.64
N GLU A 32 -21.97 5.62 12.39
CA GLU A 32 -21.66 6.96 11.87
C GLU A 32 -20.17 7.09 11.55
N PHE A 33 -19.84 7.84 10.50
CA PHE A 33 -18.44 8.07 10.10
C PHE A 33 -17.86 9.23 10.91
N LYS A 34 -17.00 8.92 11.89
CA LYS A 34 -16.50 9.91 12.85
C LYS A 34 -15.06 10.34 12.52
N ALA A 35 -14.59 11.37 13.22
CA ALA A 35 -13.24 11.90 13.05
C ALA A 35 -12.13 10.84 13.21
N LYS A 36 -12.34 9.83 14.07
CA LYS A 36 -11.39 8.71 14.22
C LYS A 36 -11.26 7.87 12.95
N ASP A 37 -12.37 7.61 12.25
CA ASP A 37 -12.42 6.82 11.02
C ASP A 37 -11.73 7.57 9.88
N LEU A 38 -11.98 8.89 9.82
CA LEU A 38 -11.30 9.81 8.90
C LEU A 38 -9.78 9.81 9.13
N ARG A 39 -9.34 9.99 10.38
CA ARG A 39 -7.91 10.07 10.73
C ARG A 39 -7.19 8.76 10.43
N LEU A 40 -7.79 7.61 10.73
CA LEU A 40 -7.18 6.31 10.42
C LEU A 40 -6.96 6.14 8.92
N SER A 41 -7.96 6.50 8.10
CA SER A 41 -7.85 6.47 6.64
C SER A 41 -6.79 7.47 6.13
N LEU A 42 -6.77 8.69 6.70
CA LEU A 42 -5.80 9.72 6.36
C LEU A 42 -4.36 9.33 6.69
N PHE A 43 -4.11 8.76 7.87
CA PHE A 43 -2.77 8.34 8.25
C PHE A 43 -2.27 7.20 7.37
N THR A 44 -3.14 6.26 7.02
CA THR A 44 -2.81 5.20 6.04
C THR A 44 -2.38 5.82 4.70
N LEU A 45 -3.13 6.81 4.19
CA LEU A 45 -2.75 7.53 2.97
C LEU A 45 -1.38 8.19 3.10
N ILE A 46 -1.15 8.97 4.16
CA ILE A 46 0.10 9.71 4.38
C ILE A 46 1.27 8.75 4.48
N PHE A 47 1.17 7.71 5.32
CA PHE A 47 2.25 6.75 5.52
C PHE A 47 2.57 5.98 4.24
N ALA A 48 1.55 5.62 3.44
CA ALA A 48 1.74 4.97 2.15
C ALA A 48 2.49 5.88 1.14
N HIS A 49 2.22 7.18 1.13
CA HIS A 49 2.93 8.11 0.24
C HIS A 49 4.37 8.36 0.71
N ILE A 50 4.61 8.46 2.02
CA ILE A 50 5.98 8.52 2.56
C ILE A 50 6.74 7.23 2.20
N GLN A 51 6.08 6.07 2.31
CA GLN A 51 6.66 4.79 1.90
C GLN A 51 7.01 4.74 0.43
N LEU A 52 6.22 5.36 -0.45
CA LEU A 52 6.55 5.47 -1.87
C LEU A 52 7.85 6.24 -2.08
N LEU A 53 8.02 7.37 -1.40
CA LEU A 53 9.23 8.20 -1.51
C LEU A 53 10.46 7.45 -1.00
N ILE A 54 10.36 6.82 0.18
CA ILE A 54 11.43 5.98 0.75
C ILE A 54 11.71 4.80 -0.18
N GLY A 55 10.66 4.18 -0.73
CA GLY A 55 10.74 3.05 -1.65
C GLY A 55 11.40 3.40 -2.98
N PHE A 56 11.13 4.58 -3.54
CA PHE A 56 11.84 5.08 -4.71
C PHE A 56 13.30 5.35 -4.43
N ALA A 57 13.61 6.02 -3.31
CA ALA A 57 15.00 6.22 -2.90
C ALA A 57 15.74 4.89 -2.77
N TRP A 58 15.13 3.89 -2.12
CA TRP A 58 15.71 2.55 -2.02
C TRP A 58 15.82 1.84 -3.37
N TYR A 59 14.77 1.86 -4.18
CA TYR A 59 14.69 1.18 -5.47
C TYR A 59 15.82 1.61 -6.40
N PHE A 60 16.03 2.92 -6.59
CA PHE A 60 17.07 3.43 -7.48
C PHE A 60 18.50 3.16 -6.97
N MET A 61 18.68 2.94 -5.67
CA MET A 61 19.95 2.56 -5.06
C MET A 61 20.14 1.03 -4.96
N SER A 62 19.11 0.25 -5.28
CA SER A 62 19.10 -1.19 -5.02
C SER A 62 19.90 -1.99 -6.06
N PRO A 63 20.48 -3.14 -5.68
CA PRO A 63 21.14 -4.04 -6.63
C PRO A 63 20.16 -4.57 -7.70
N TRP A 64 18.86 -4.64 -7.40
CA TRP A 64 17.83 -5.12 -8.32
C TRP A 64 17.58 -4.16 -9.48
N TYR A 65 17.52 -2.85 -9.20
CA TYR A 65 17.42 -1.84 -10.26
C TYR A 65 18.69 -1.80 -11.12
N LYS A 66 19.86 -1.95 -10.50
CA LYS A 66 21.13 -2.05 -11.22
C LYS A 66 21.14 -3.26 -12.17
N ALA A 67 20.78 -4.45 -11.67
CA ALA A 67 20.69 -5.66 -12.48
C ALA A 67 19.68 -5.53 -13.63
N LEU A 68 18.53 -4.91 -13.39
CA LEU A 68 17.53 -4.62 -14.42
C LEU A 68 18.11 -3.72 -15.53
N LYS A 69 18.87 -2.68 -15.16
CA LYS A 69 19.48 -1.74 -16.11
C LYS A 69 20.59 -2.39 -16.95
N GLU A 70 21.42 -3.23 -16.32
CA GLU A 70 22.58 -3.85 -16.96
C GLU A 70 22.17 -5.02 -17.86
N ASN A 71 21.25 -5.87 -17.39
CA ASN A 71 20.96 -7.13 -18.05
C ASN A 71 19.60 -7.14 -18.79
N GLY A 72 18.74 -6.15 -18.55
CA GLY A 72 17.37 -6.11 -19.07
C GLY A 72 16.43 -7.10 -18.36
N ILE A 73 15.11 -6.97 -18.59
CA ILE A 73 14.09 -7.81 -17.91
C ILE A 73 14.24 -9.30 -18.25
N GLY A 74 14.59 -9.63 -19.50
CA GLY A 74 14.56 -11.00 -20.02
C GLY A 74 15.63 -11.93 -19.43
N SER A 75 16.65 -11.38 -18.79
CA SER A 75 17.76 -12.12 -18.18
C SER A 75 17.63 -12.23 -16.65
N LEU A 76 16.63 -11.58 -16.04
CA LEU A 76 16.38 -11.66 -14.61
C LEU A 76 15.68 -12.97 -14.25
N ASP A 77 16.16 -13.61 -13.19
CA ASP A 77 15.45 -14.75 -12.59
C ASP A 77 14.10 -14.31 -11.96
N ALA A 78 13.32 -15.28 -11.50
CA ALA A 78 11.99 -15.01 -10.93
C ALA A 78 12.04 -14.10 -9.69
N HIS A 79 13.05 -14.25 -8.83
CA HIS A 79 13.19 -13.46 -7.61
C HIS A 79 13.66 -12.03 -7.91
N GLN A 80 14.62 -11.88 -8.80
CA GLN A 80 15.10 -10.59 -9.29
C GLN A 80 13.98 -9.80 -9.98
N ARG A 81 13.16 -10.47 -10.82
CA ARG A 81 12.02 -9.83 -11.48
C ARG A 81 10.94 -9.39 -10.49
N LEU A 82 10.68 -10.20 -9.45
CA LEU A 82 9.76 -9.82 -8.38
C LEU A 82 10.21 -8.50 -7.73
N LEU A 83 11.48 -8.38 -7.36
CA LEU A 83 12.01 -7.20 -6.66
C LEU A 83 12.20 -5.98 -7.56
N ALA A 84 12.68 -6.19 -8.80
CA ALA A 84 13.00 -5.11 -9.72
C ALA A 84 11.79 -4.55 -10.47
N VAL A 85 10.73 -5.34 -10.68
CA VAL A 85 9.61 -4.94 -11.54
C VAL A 85 8.27 -5.13 -10.86
N GLU A 86 7.95 -6.36 -10.45
CA GLU A 86 6.58 -6.71 -10.04
C GLU A 86 6.20 -6.03 -8.72
N HIS A 87 7.10 -6.02 -7.74
CA HIS A 87 6.91 -5.34 -6.46
C HIS A 87 6.70 -3.82 -6.63
N PRO A 88 7.64 -3.04 -7.18
CA PRO A 88 7.49 -1.59 -7.28
C PRO A 88 6.27 -1.18 -8.11
N LEU A 89 5.98 -1.89 -9.21
CA LEU A 89 4.79 -1.64 -10.02
C LEU A 89 3.51 -1.83 -9.22
N MET A 90 3.40 -2.94 -8.49
CA MET A 90 2.20 -3.27 -7.72
C MET A 90 2.04 -2.36 -6.50
N MET A 91 3.14 -1.88 -5.89
CA MET A 91 3.08 -0.87 -4.84
C MET A 91 2.54 0.47 -5.36
N ILE A 92 2.94 0.91 -6.56
CA ILE A 92 2.39 2.13 -7.19
C ILE A 92 0.89 1.99 -7.41
N ILE A 93 0.43 0.85 -7.93
CA ILE A 93 -1.00 0.57 -8.15
C ILE A 93 -1.77 0.59 -6.83
N ALA A 94 -1.25 -0.07 -5.79
CA ALA A 94 -1.87 -0.07 -4.46
C ALA A 94 -2.02 1.35 -3.91
N ILE A 95 -0.98 2.17 -4.01
CA ILE A 95 -0.99 3.55 -3.51
C ILE A 95 -1.95 4.42 -4.32
N ALA A 96 -2.02 4.25 -5.63
CA ALA A 96 -3.03 4.90 -6.46
C ALA A 96 -4.46 4.55 -6.01
N LEU A 97 -4.73 3.28 -5.70
CA LEU A 97 -6.03 2.85 -5.16
C LEU A 97 -6.33 3.49 -3.80
N ILE A 98 -5.35 3.55 -2.89
CA ILE A 98 -5.48 4.25 -1.59
C ILE A 98 -5.84 5.73 -1.83
N THR A 99 -5.19 6.40 -2.78
CA THR A 99 -5.52 7.79 -3.15
C THR A 99 -6.92 7.91 -3.72
N ILE A 100 -7.35 7.00 -4.60
CA ILE A 100 -8.70 7.00 -5.17
C ILE A 100 -9.75 6.81 -4.07
N GLY A 101 -9.55 5.85 -3.16
CA GLY A 101 -10.42 5.65 -2.00
C GLY A 101 -10.55 6.92 -1.17
N TRP A 102 -9.41 7.56 -0.88
CA TRP A 102 -9.37 8.82 -0.14
C TRP A 102 -10.07 9.97 -0.88
N VAL A 103 -9.88 10.13 -2.18
CA VAL A 103 -10.54 11.21 -2.93
C VAL A 103 -12.04 10.95 -3.06
N ARG A 104 -12.46 9.70 -3.29
CA ARG A 104 -13.86 9.34 -3.53
C ARG A 104 -14.71 9.34 -2.27
N HIS A 105 -14.19 8.95 -1.10
CA HIS A 105 -15.00 8.94 0.12
C HIS A 105 -15.44 10.35 0.53
N LYS A 106 -14.59 11.38 0.29
CA LYS A 106 -14.91 12.80 0.57
C LYS A 106 -16.10 13.31 -0.24
N LYS A 107 -16.42 12.68 -1.37
CA LYS A 107 -17.57 13.02 -2.23
C LYS A 107 -18.86 12.28 -1.82
N LYS A 108 -18.86 11.54 -0.70
CA LYS A 108 -20.02 10.78 -0.22
C LYS A 108 -20.65 11.50 0.97
N ASN A 109 -21.97 11.62 0.96
CA ASN A 109 -22.73 12.24 2.03
C ASN A 109 -23.13 11.23 3.11
N GLU A 110 -23.58 10.04 2.69
CA GLU A 110 -23.96 8.96 3.60
C GLU A 110 -22.73 8.26 4.21
N ASP A 111 -22.80 7.99 5.50
CA ASP A 111 -21.70 7.39 6.25
C ASP A 111 -21.37 5.97 5.80
N ALA A 112 -22.39 5.15 5.53
CA ALA A 112 -22.21 3.83 4.94
C ALA A 112 -21.47 3.90 3.59
N LYS A 113 -21.77 4.91 2.77
CA LYS A 113 -21.08 5.14 1.48
C LYS A 113 -19.63 5.60 1.67
N LYS A 114 -19.32 6.39 2.69
CA LYS A 114 -17.92 6.75 3.04
C LYS A 114 -17.13 5.50 3.44
N PHE A 115 -17.68 4.70 4.36
CA PHE A 115 -17.04 3.47 4.82
C PHE A 115 -16.81 2.46 3.70
N ILE A 116 -17.83 2.12 2.91
CA ILE A 116 -17.67 1.14 1.83
C ILE A 116 -16.69 1.61 0.75
N THR A 117 -16.64 2.93 0.48
CA THR A 117 -15.67 3.49 -0.47
C THR A 117 -14.24 3.29 0.02
N ILE A 118 -13.95 3.60 1.29
CA ILE A 118 -12.63 3.33 1.87
C ILE A 118 -12.35 1.82 1.86
N GLY A 119 -13.27 1.00 2.38
CA GLY A 119 -13.10 -0.44 2.53
C GLY A 119 -12.78 -1.15 1.21
N LEU A 120 -13.49 -0.81 0.13
CA LEU A 120 -13.24 -1.41 -1.19
C LEU A 120 -11.85 -1.04 -1.73
N PHE A 121 -11.52 0.25 -1.78
CA PHE A 121 -10.25 0.69 -2.37
C PHE A 121 -9.05 0.27 -1.52
N TYR A 122 -9.14 0.40 -0.20
CA TYR A 122 -8.05 0.05 0.72
C TYR A 122 -7.93 -1.47 0.84
N GLY A 123 -9.05 -2.21 0.78
CA GLY A 123 -9.05 -3.67 0.76
C GLY A 123 -8.40 -4.22 -0.51
N ILE A 124 -8.72 -3.69 -1.69
CA ILE A 124 -8.04 -4.11 -2.94
C ILE A 124 -6.55 -3.75 -2.88
N ALA A 125 -6.20 -2.55 -2.40
CA ALA A 125 -4.80 -2.16 -2.22
C ALA A 125 -4.07 -3.11 -1.26
N LEU A 126 -4.70 -3.52 -0.16
CA LEU A 126 -4.15 -4.47 0.80
C LEU A 126 -3.88 -5.84 0.15
N LEU A 127 -4.82 -6.36 -0.64
CA LEU A 127 -4.62 -7.62 -1.36
C LEU A 127 -3.43 -7.53 -2.34
N ILE A 128 -3.32 -6.42 -3.07
CA ILE A 128 -2.19 -6.17 -3.97
C ILE A 128 -0.87 -6.15 -3.19
N VAL A 129 -0.82 -5.40 -2.08
CA VAL A 129 0.36 -5.32 -1.22
C VAL A 129 0.77 -6.71 -0.73
N LEU A 130 -0.16 -7.47 -0.12
CA LEU A 130 0.12 -8.80 0.41
C LEU A 130 0.56 -9.78 -0.69
N SER A 131 0.04 -9.66 -1.91
CA SER A 131 0.40 -10.54 -3.02
C SER A 131 1.82 -10.33 -3.56
N ARG A 132 2.43 -9.17 -3.32
CA ARG A 132 3.71 -8.77 -3.92
C ARG A 132 4.73 -8.22 -2.94
N ILE A 133 4.49 -8.32 -1.63
CA ILE A 133 5.56 -8.18 -0.64
C ILE A 133 6.55 -9.33 -0.86
N PRO A 134 7.87 -9.06 -0.93
CA PRO A 134 8.88 -10.10 -1.00
C PRO A 134 9.06 -10.74 0.38
N TRP A 135 8.15 -11.66 0.72
CA TRP A 135 8.06 -12.27 2.05
C TRP A 135 9.35 -12.96 2.50
N SER A 136 10.06 -13.64 1.58
CA SER A 136 11.36 -14.25 1.89
C SER A 136 12.33 -13.20 2.45
N THR A 137 12.50 -12.08 1.76
CA THR A 137 13.39 -10.98 2.16
C THR A 137 12.99 -10.27 3.46
N TRP A 138 11.76 -10.46 3.95
CA TRP A 138 11.31 -9.86 5.22
C TRP A 138 11.54 -10.76 6.43
N PHE A 139 11.66 -12.07 6.23
CA PHE A 139 11.87 -13.06 7.29
C PHE A 139 13.30 -13.61 7.34
N ASP A 140 14.11 -13.33 6.31
CA ASP A 140 15.56 -13.55 6.27
C ASP A 140 16.34 -12.44 7.01
#